data_AF-A0A9D7GZJ6-F1
#
_entry.id   AF-A0A9D7GZJ6-F1
#
_cell.length_a   1.000
_cell.length_b   1.000
_cell.length_c   1.000
_cell.angle_alpha   90.00
_cell.angle_beta   90.00
_cell.angle_gamma   90.00
#
_symmetry.space_group_name_H-M   'P 1'
#
loop_
_entity.id
_entity.type
_entity.pdbx_description
1 polymer ?
#
loop_
_entity_poly.entity_id
_entity_poly.type
_entity_poly.pdbx_seq_one_letter_code
_entity_poly.pdbx_strand_id
1 'polypeptide(L)'
;MTHPLRLPLLMVVLAATSACASRSGSSGNDTVAGSPDAATATMDAPRLAQLRPDTIALGRGEVPTMVLTGSGFIPGATGAFATGANRVRVGRATIEGVAADSSGTVLRFPLPLSYTDTTARGRPSSFTPGQYPVSVVTPRGTSNSLTLTMIP
;
A
#
# COMPACT_ATOMS: atom_id res chain seq x y z
N MET A 1 54.24 -30.06 17.76
CA MET A 1 54.17 -28.64 17.39
C MET A 1 52.92 -28.44 16.55
N THR A 2 51.83 -27.97 17.15
CA THR A 2 50.58 -27.67 16.44
C THR A 2 49.86 -26.56 17.21
N HIS A 3 49.85 -25.35 16.65
CA HIS A 3 49.21 -24.16 17.22
C HIS A 3 47.71 -24.14 16.86
N PRO A 4 46.79 -23.86 17.80
CA PRO A 4 45.41 -23.50 17.47
C PRO A 4 45.28 -21.99 17.21
N LEU A 5 44.85 -21.63 15.99
CA LEU A 5 44.42 -20.28 15.64
C LEU A 5 43.06 -19.99 16.30
N ARG A 6 43.06 -19.09 17.29
CA ARG A 6 41.85 -18.46 17.84
C ARG A 6 41.48 -17.24 16.99
N LEU A 7 40.28 -17.24 16.39
CA LEU A 7 39.64 -16.03 15.88
C LEU A 7 38.93 -15.30 17.04
N PRO A 8 39.10 -13.98 17.22
CA PRO A 8 38.24 -13.20 18.09
C PRO A 8 36.93 -12.82 17.39
N LEU A 9 35.82 -13.12 18.07
CA LEU A 9 34.46 -12.69 17.79
C LEU A 9 34.36 -11.17 18.04
N LEU A 10 34.29 -10.36 16.99
CA LEU A 10 34.05 -8.91 17.10
C LEU A 10 32.54 -8.67 17.09
N MET A 11 31.97 -8.41 18.27
CA MET A 11 30.58 -8.03 18.47
C MET A 11 30.48 -6.51 18.41
N VAL A 12 29.97 -5.96 17.30
CA VAL A 12 29.69 -4.52 17.18
C VAL A 12 28.31 -4.24 17.80
N VAL A 13 28.30 -3.65 18.99
CA VAL A 13 27.12 -3.06 19.62
C VAL A 13 27.00 -1.62 19.13
N LEU A 14 26.01 -1.32 18.29
CA LEU A 14 25.68 0.04 17.89
C LEU A 14 24.52 0.55 18.76
N ALA A 15 24.84 1.14 19.90
CA ALA A 15 23.88 1.87 20.73
C ALA A 15 23.80 3.33 20.24
N ALA A 16 22.69 3.70 19.61
CA ALA A 16 22.42 5.08 19.25
C ALA A 16 21.83 5.81 20.46
N THR A 17 22.68 6.43 21.26
CA THR A 17 22.31 7.43 22.27
C THR A 17 22.15 8.77 21.56
N SER A 18 20.93 9.31 21.48
CA SER A 18 20.72 10.68 21.00
C SER A 18 20.22 11.54 22.14
N ALA A 19 21.02 12.56 22.42
CA ALA A 19 21.00 13.39 23.61
C ALA A 19 19.96 14.52 23.52
N CYS A 20 19.38 14.82 24.67
CA CYS A 20 18.80 16.12 25.01
C CYS A 20 19.91 17.17 25.03
N ALA A 21 19.77 18.26 24.26
CA ALA A 21 20.56 19.47 24.45
C ALA A 21 19.82 20.70 23.89
N SER A 22 19.00 21.31 24.74
CA SER A 22 18.44 22.65 24.53
C SER A 22 19.32 23.69 25.24
N ARG A 23 19.94 24.59 24.47
CA ARG A 23 20.16 26.05 24.75
C ARG A 23 21.32 26.58 23.89
N SER A 24 21.03 27.56 23.04
CA SER A 24 21.96 28.66 22.79
C SER A 24 21.14 29.90 22.49
N GLY A 25 21.18 30.83 23.44
CA GLY A 25 20.67 32.18 23.28
C GLY A 25 21.71 33.04 22.57
N SER A 26 21.24 33.66 21.49
CA SER A 26 21.56 34.99 20.95
C SER A 26 23.01 35.50 21.04
N SER A 27 23.67 35.55 19.89
CA SER A 27 24.62 36.62 19.58
C SER A 27 24.32 37.17 18.18
N GLY A 28 23.92 38.44 18.14
CA GLY A 28 23.96 39.41 17.04
C GLY A 28 23.64 39.00 15.59
N ASN A 29 22.51 39.49 15.10
CA ASN A 29 22.29 40.07 13.75
C ASN A 29 22.72 39.26 12.52
N ASP A 30 21.78 38.54 11.88
CA ASP A 30 21.52 38.74 10.45
C ASP A 30 20.15 38.17 10.00
N THR A 31 19.34 39.10 9.49
CA THR A 31 18.32 39.00 8.42
C THR A 31 17.84 37.62 7.92
N VAL A 32 16.56 37.35 8.21
CA VAL A 32 15.54 36.61 7.41
C VAL A 32 15.92 35.24 6.82
N ALA A 33 15.40 34.17 7.43
CA ALA A 33 14.76 33.09 6.69
C ALA A 33 13.84 32.34 7.65
N GLY A 34 12.53 32.41 7.42
CA GLY A 34 11.55 31.65 8.18
C GLY A 34 11.93 30.18 8.19
N SER A 35 12.00 29.57 9.37
CA SER A 35 11.98 28.12 9.49
C SER A 35 10.79 27.63 8.66
N PRO A 36 10.98 26.78 7.65
CA PRO A 36 9.84 26.11 7.07
C PRO A 36 9.26 25.31 8.22
N ASP A 37 8.02 25.66 8.61
CA ASP A 37 7.12 24.74 9.30
C ASP A 37 7.39 23.38 8.67
N ALA A 38 7.90 22.45 9.48
CA ALA A 38 8.04 21.07 9.08
C ALA A 38 6.62 20.63 8.78
N ALA A 39 6.25 20.76 7.50
CA ALA A 39 4.98 20.37 6.96
C ALA A 39 4.82 18.93 7.40
N THR A 40 4.01 18.75 8.44
CA THR A 40 3.52 17.44 8.81
C THR A 40 2.73 17.06 7.58
N ALA A 41 3.36 16.32 6.67
CA ALA A 41 2.73 15.84 5.47
C ALA A 41 1.60 14.96 5.98
N THR A 42 0.41 15.55 6.10
CA THR A 42 -0.84 14.84 6.30
C THR A 42 -0.85 13.83 5.18
N MET A 43 -0.57 12.57 5.50
CA MET A 43 -0.55 11.52 4.51
C MET A 43 -1.99 11.36 4.04
N ASP A 44 -2.31 12.03 2.94
CA ASP A 44 -3.66 12.04 2.40
C ASP A 44 -4.14 10.61 2.12
N ALA A 45 -5.43 10.39 2.36
CA ALA A 45 -6.08 9.16 1.98
C ALA A 45 -5.90 8.92 0.47
N PRO A 46 -5.81 7.64 0.03
CA PRO A 46 -5.67 7.33 -1.38
C PRO A 46 -6.87 7.84 -2.17
N ARG A 47 -6.68 8.19 -3.45
CA ARG A 47 -7.77 8.63 -4.33
C ARG A 47 -7.82 7.76 -5.57
N LEU A 48 -9.00 7.25 -5.91
CA LEU A 48 -9.24 6.53 -7.15
C LEU A 48 -9.71 7.50 -8.23
N ALA A 49 -9.03 7.48 -9.38
CA ALA A 49 -9.37 8.26 -10.56
C ALA A 49 -10.02 7.39 -11.64
N GLN A 50 -9.54 6.16 -11.83
CA GLN A 50 -10.01 5.29 -12.90
C GLN A 50 -9.96 3.80 -12.52
N LEU A 51 -10.89 3.04 -13.10
CA LEU A 51 -11.00 1.60 -13.03
C LEU A 51 -11.06 1.04 -14.46
N ARG A 52 -10.25 0.03 -14.79
CA ARG A 52 -10.30 -0.69 -16.06
C ARG A 52 -10.10 -2.21 -15.88
N PRO A 53 -10.89 -3.06 -16.54
CA PRO A 53 -12.18 -2.71 -17.13
C PRO A 53 -13.17 -2.24 -16.06
N ASP A 54 -14.12 -1.40 -16.44
CA ASP A 54 -15.26 -1.01 -15.61
C ASP A 54 -16.47 -1.94 -15.80
N THR A 55 -16.40 -2.84 -16.78
CA THR A 55 -17.40 -3.87 -17.06
C THR A 55 -16.74 -5.24 -17.27
N ILE A 56 -17.25 -6.28 -16.62
CA ILE A 56 -16.75 -7.66 -16.72
C ILE A 56 -17.91 -8.59 -17.07
N ALA A 57 -17.71 -9.47 -18.04
CA ALA A 57 -18.63 -10.57 -18.32
C ALA A 57 -18.27 -11.78 -17.45
N LEU A 58 -19.24 -12.29 -16.69
CA LEU A 58 -19.13 -13.50 -15.91
C LEU A 58 -19.22 -14.72 -16.84
N GLY A 59 -18.64 -15.85 -16.46
CA GLY A 59 -18.81 -17.10 -17.21
C GLY A 59 -17.82 -17.39 -18.35
N ARG A 60 -16.87 -16.48 -18.67
CA ARG A 60 -15.82 -16.76 -19.66
C ARG A 60 -14.72 -17.72 -19.18
N GLY A 61 -14.75 -18.14 -17.91
CA GLY A 61 -13.67 -18.96 -17.31
C GLY A 61 -12.33 -18.22 -17.15
N GLU A 62 -12.23 -16.99 -17.65
CA GLU A 62 -11.06 -16.14 -17.56
C GLU A 62 -11.06 -15.34 -16.24
N VAL A 63 -9.87 -15.14 -15.68
CA VAL A 63 -9.66 -14.28 -14.52
C VAL A 63 -9.28 -12.89 -15.05
N PRO A 64 -10.20 -11.90 -15.03
CA PRO A 64 -9.91 -10.58 -15.57
C PRO A 64 -8.82 -9.88 -14.78
N THR A 65 -7.91 -9.22 -15.47
CA THR A 65 -6.92 -8.35 -14.85
C THR A 65 -7.49 -6.95 -14.69
N MET A 66 -7.53 -6.46 -13.46
CA MET A 66 -7.98 -5.13 -13.10
C MET A 66 -6.78 -4.19 -13.05
N VAL A 67 -7.03 -2.97 -13.51
CA VAL A 67 -6.10 -1.84 -13.44
C VAL A 67 -6.85 -0.69 -12.76
N LEU A 68 -6.36 -0.28 -11.59
CA LEU A 68 -6.80 0.93 -10.91
C LEU A 68 -5.75 2.02 -11.13
N THR A 69 -6.19 3.24 -11.42
CA THR A 69 -5.34 4.42 -11.51
C THR A 69 -5.81 5.47 -10.51
N GLY A 70 -4.86 6.10 -9.84
CA GLY A 70 -5.13 7.03 -8.77
C GLY A 70 -3.87 7.63 -8.16
N SER A 71 -3.96 8.00 -6.89
CA SER A 71 -2.86 8.57 -6.12
C SER A 71 -2.88 8.07 -4.68
N GLY A 72 -1.71 8.11 -4.02
CA GLY A 72 -1.59 7.74 -2.61
C GLY A 72 -1.59 6.24 -2.34
N PHE A 73 -1.41 5.40 -3.37
CA PHE A 73 -1.20 3.96 -3.18
C PHE A 73 0.21 3.70 -2.64
N ILE A 74 0.36 2.62 -1.88
CA ILE A 74 1.64 2.22 -1.32
C ILE A 74 2.40 1.39 -2.38
N PRO A 75 3.57 1.84 -2.86
CA PRO A 75 4.39 1.04 -3.76
C PRO A 75 4.72 -0.33 -3.17
N GLY A 76 4.69 -1.37 -3.99
CA GLY A 76 5.10 -2.71 -3.55
C GLY A 76 6.62 -2.85 -3.44
N ALA A 77 7.08 -3.84 -2.69
CA ALA A 77 8.48 -4.27 -2.74
C ALA A 77 8.81 -4.84 -4.12
N THR A 78 9.98 -4.53 -4.68
CA THR A 78 10.41 -5.09 -5.97
C THR A 78 10.90 -6.54 -5.81
N GLY A 79 10.39 -7.47 -6.62
CA GLY A 79 10.85 -8.87 -6.66
C GLY A 79 9.77 -9.86 -7.10
N ALA A 80 10.13 -11.14 -7.24
CA ALA A 80 9.21 -12.22 -7.68
C ALA A 80 8.03 -12.49 -6.72
N PHE A 81 8.12 -11.99 -5.48
CA PHE A 81 7.09 -12.09 -4.44
C PHE A 81 6.69 -10.71 -3.92
N ALA A 82 6.50 -9.75 -4.81
CA ALA A 82 6.08 -8.39 -4.49
C ALA A 82 4.70 -8.40 -3.80
N THR A 83 4.69 -8.41 -2.47
CA THR A 83 3.48 -8.18 -1.67
C THR A 83 3.32 -6.68 -1.44
N GLY A 84 2.16 -6.13 -1.78
CA GLY A 84 1.82 -4.73 -1.51
C GLY A 84 1.12 -4.53 -0.17
N ALA A 85 1.14 -3.30 0.34
CA ALA A 85 0.40 -2.93 1.55
C ALA A 85 -1.04 -2.46 1.26
N ASN A 86 -1.47 -2.45 -0.01
CA ASN A 86 -2.81 -2.03 -0.39
C ASN A 86 -3.78 -3.21 -0.33
N ARG A 87 -5.01 -2.94 0.09
CA ARG A 87 -6.14 -3.87 -0.01
C ARG A 87 -7.18 -3.27 -0.94
N VAL A 88 -7.63 -4.03 -1.93
CA VAL A 88 -8.70 -3.60 -2.83
C VAL A 88 -10.00 -4.24 -2.39
N ARG A 89 -11.04 -3.44 -2.18
CA ARG A 89 -12.39 -3.91 -1.88
C ARG A 89 -13.23 -3.85 -3.15
N VAL A 90 -13.91 -4.95 -3.47
CA VAL A 90 -14.86 -5.05 -4.59
C VAL A 90 -16.17 -5.58 -4.03
N GLY A 91 -17.09 -4.68 -3.70
CA GLY A 91 -18.28 -5.01 -2.90
C GLY A 91 -17.89 -5.63 -1.56
N ARG A 92 -18.19 -6.93 -1.39
CA ARG A 92 -17.84 -7.72 -0.19
C ARG A 92 -16.49 -8.43 -0.30
N ALA A 93 -15.93 -8.53 -1.51
CA ALA A 93 -14.63 -9.15 -1.71
C ALA A 93 -13.51 -8.22 -1.24
N THR A 94 -12.47 -8.81 -0.66
CA THR A 94 -11.23 -8.11 -0.31
C THR A 94 -10.07 -8.84 -0.96
N ILE A 95 -9.31 -8.12 -1.78
CA ILE A 95 -8.06 -8.57 -2.39
C ILE A 95 -6.94 -7.93 -1.57
N GLU A 96 -6.16 -8.76 -0.89
CA GLU A 96 -5.06 -8.32 -0.06
C GLU A 96 -3.74 -8.32 -0.84
N GLY A 97 -2.74 -7.61 -0.32
CA GLY A 97 -1.38 -7.74 -0.84
C GLY A 97 -1.15 -7.05 -2.18
N VAL A 98 -2.01 -6.12 -2.62
CA VAL A 98 -1.93 -5.56 -3.98
C VAL A 98 -0.81 -4.53 -4.05
N ALA A 99 0.22 -4.81 -4.85
CA ALA A 99 1.33 -3.89 -5.08
C ALA A 99 0.94 -2.77 -6.04
N ALA A 100 1.31 -1.53 -5.68
CA ALA A 100 1.31 -0.43 -6.63
C ALA A 100 2.66 -0.36 -7.37
N ASP A 101 2.66 0.34 -8.50
CA ASP A 101 3.88 0.76 -9.18
C ASP A 101 4.78 1.64 -8.27
N SER A 102 6.01 1.89 -8.71
CA SER A 102 6.99 2.71 -7.99
C SER A 102 6.50 4.13 -7.73
N SER A 103 5.59 4.64 -8.57
CA SER A 103 4.98 5.96 -8.43
C SER A 103 3.78 5.97 -7.45
N GLY A 104 3.27 4.82 -7.01
CA GLY A 104 2.11 4.76 -6.12
C GLY A 104 0.81 5.24 -6.79
N THR A 105 0.70 5.06 -8.10
CA THR A 105 -0.41 5.55 -8.94
C THR A 105 -1.19 4.47 -9.66
N VAL A 106 -0.62 3.29 -9.84
CA VAL A 106 -1.26 2.19 -10.57
C VAL A 106 -1.23 0.91 -9.75
N LEU A 107 -2.39 0.27 -9.58
CA LEU A 107 -2.52 -1.08 -9.04
C LEU A 107 -2.95 -2.02 -10.17
N ARG A 108 -2.29 -3.17 -10.31
CA ARG A 108 -2.67 -4.23 -11.25
C ARG A 108 -2.82 -5.53 -10.52
N PHE A 109 -3.98 -6.18 -10.63
CA PHE A 109 -4.25 -7.44 -9.94
C PHE A 109 -5.28 -8.28 -10.69
N PRO A 110 -5.20 -9.61 -10.61
CA PRO A 110 -6.27 -10.49 -11.07
C PRO A 110 -7.48 -10.36 -10.14
N LEU A 111 -8.69 -10.19 -10.69
CA LEU A 111 -9.92 -10.27 -9.92
C LEU A 111 -10.46 -11.70 -10.00
N PRO A 112 -10.33 -12.50 -8.93
CA PRO A 112 -10.87 -13.85 -8.94
C PRO A 112 -12.39 -13.81 -8.98
N LEU A 113 -13.01 -14.73 -9.73
CA LEU A 113 -14.48 -14.85 -9.80
C LEU A 113 -15.10 -15.41 -8.51
N SER A 114 -14.27 -16.00 -7.66
CA SER A 114 -14.61 -16.48 -6.32
C SER A 114 -13.75 -15.76 -5.28
N TYR A 115 -14.34 -15.40 -4.13
CA TYR A 115 -13.65 -14.72 -3.05
C TYR A 115 -14.08 -15.27 -1.69
N THR A 116 -13.25 -15.01 -0.69
CA THR A 116 -13.57 -15.31 0.71
C THR A 116 -14.32 -14.13 1.32
N ASP A 117 -15.60 -14.31 1.66
CA ASP A 117 -16.37 -13.27 2.34
C ASP A 117 -15.98 -13.24 3.82
N THR A 118 -15.19 -12.24 4.20
CA THR A 118 -14.72 -12.05 5.57
C THR A 118 -15.85 -11.67 6.54
N THR A 119 -16.97 -11.13 6.03
CA THR A 119 -18.17 -10.84 6.84
C THR A 119 -19.00 -12.09 7.09
N ALA A 120 -18.94 -13.07 6.17
CA ALA A 120 -19.62 -14.36 6.28
C ALA A 120 -18.74 -15.46 6.92
N ARG A 121 -17.86 -15.10 7.87
CA ARG A 121 -16.92 -16.02 8.55
C ARG A 121 -16.00 -16.78 7.59
N GLY A 122 -15.60 -16.15 6.49
CA GLY A 122 -14.66 -16.74 5.54
C GLY A 122 -15.28 -17.77 4.59
N ARG A 123 -16.61 -17.72 4.37
CA ARG A 123 -17.24 -18.60 3.38
C ARG A 123 -16.81 -18.22 1.96
N PRO A 124 -16.45 -19.20 1.11
CA PRO A 124 -16.29 -18.97 -0.32
C PRO A 124 -17.60 -18.43 -0.90
N SER A 125 -17.49 -17.38 -1.68
CA SER A 125 -18.59 -16.71 -2.37
C SER A 125 -18.16 -16.40 -3.80
N SER A 126 -19.13 -16.18 -4.67
CA SER A 126 -18.89 -15.75 -6.05
C SER A 126 -19.51 -14.40 -6.32
N PHE A 127 -19.04 -13.75 -7.37
CA PHE A 127 -19.73 -12.60 -7.92
C PHE A 127 -20.98 -13.02 -8.70
N THR A 128 -22.00 -12.18 -8.65
CA THR A 128 -23.23 -12.31 -9.44
C THR A 128 -23.32 -11.12 -10.40
N PRO A 129 -24.14 -11.17 -11.45
CA PRO A 129 -24.42 -9.97 -12.25
C PRO A 129 -24.92 -8.83 -11.35
N GLY A 130 -24.39 -7.63 -11.54
CA GLY A 130 -24.70 -6.48 -10.70
C GLY A 130 -23.63 -5.39 -10.70
N GLN A 131 -23.84 -4.35 -9.90
CA GLN A 131 -22.89 -3.26 -9.72
C GLN A 131 -22.17 -3.39 -8.37
N TYR A 132 -20.85 -3.22 -8.40
CA TYR A 132 -19.98 -3.41 -7.25
C TYR A 132 -19.15 -2.14 -7.00
N PRO A 133 -19.20 -1.55 -5.80
CA PRO A 133 -18.29 -0.47 -5.46
C PRO A 133 -16.87 -1.02 -5.31
N VAL A 134 -15.90 -0.32 -5.91
CA VAL A 134 -14.48 -0.62 -5.84
C VAL A 134 -13.76 0.49 -5.10
N SER A 135 -13.04 0.16 -4.04
CA SER A 135 -12.23 1.10 -3.26
C SER A 135 -10.88 0.50 -2.86
N VAL A 136 -9.92 1.36 -2.56
CA VAL A 136 -8.58 0.98 -2.08
C VAL A 136 -8.44 1.38 -0.63
N VAL A 137 -7.98 0.45 0.19
CA VAL A 137 -7.65 0.65 1.60
C VAL A 137 -6.13 0.57 1.74
N THR A 138 -5.58 1.57 2.41
CA THR A 138 -4.17 1.65 2.80
C THR A 138 -4.09 1.98 4.30
N PRO A 139 -2.91 1.90 4.93
CA PRO A 139 -2.71 2.42 6.29
C PRO A 139 -3.06 3.91 6.44
N ARG A 140 -3.07 4.67 5.33
CA ARG A 140 -3.37 6.11 5.30
C ARG A 140 -4.87 6.42 5.21
N GLY A 141 -5.70 5.41 4.96
CA GLY A 141 -7.14 5.58 4.84
C GLY A 141 -7.74 4.79 3.67
N THR A 142 -9.01 5.07 3.41
CA THR A 142 -9.79 4.44 2.33
C THR A 142 -10.08 5.47 1.25
N SER A 143 -10.01 5.07 -0.02
CA SER A 143 -10.32 5.95 -1.14
C SER A 143 -11.81 6.18 -1.31
N ASN A 144 -12.15 7.13 -2.19
CA ASN A 144 -13.46 7.14 -2.84
C ASN A 144 -13.71 5.82 -3.58
N SER A 145 -14.97 5.58 -3.96
CA SER A 145 -15.38 4.38 -4.69
C SER A 145 -15.62 4.67 -6.18
N LEU A 146 -15.29 3.70 -7.03
CA LEU A 146 -15.71 3.63 -8.44
C LEU A 146 -16.63 2.42 -8.65
N THR A 147 -17.48 2.45 -9.67
CA THR A 147 -18.44 1.36 -9.93
C THR A 147 -17.87 0.37 -10.94
N LEU A 148 -17.86 -0.91 -10.57
CA LEU A 148 -17.61 -2.04 -11.48
C LEU A 148 -18.95 -2.69 -11.83
N THR A 149 -19.23 -2.83 -13.11
CA THR A 149 -20.42 -3.55 -13.59
C THR A 149 -20.05 -4.98 -13.95
N MET A 150 -20.80 -5.95 -13.47
CA MET A 150 -20.68 -7.34 -13.86
C MET A 150 -21.94 -7.77 -14.60
N ILE A 151 -21.74 -8.28 -15.81
CA ILE A 151 -22.80 -8.74 -16.71
C ILE A 151 -22.72 -10.27 -16.85
N PRO A 152 -23.82 -10.95 -17.18
CA PRO A 152 -23.80 -12.37 -17.47
C PRO A 152 -22.94 -12.73 -18.70
#